data_AF-A0A067CDW6-F1
#
_entry.id   AF-A0A067CDW6-F1
#
_cell.length_a   1.000
_cell.length_b   1.000
_cell.length_c   1.000
_cell.angle_alpha   90.00
_cell.angle_beta   90.00
_cell.angle_gamma   90.00
#
_symmetry.space_group_name_H-M   'P 1'
#
loop_
_entity.id
_entity.type
_entity.pdbx_description
1 polymer ?
#
loop_
_entity_poly.entity_id
_entity_poly.type
_entity_poly.pdbx_seq_one_letter_code
_entity_poly.pdbx_strand_id
1 'polypeptide(L)'
;MSEPDELFTLKNQFWVGNFRNAIQEATVLSHIPEAQKMDRDVYVFRAQLALKNYEGVLQAIPADAPISLSAIKLYATYLNGGDAEITLLTLREWLSTHHGENPHLLLVAGLIFMQEHKFSDALSALTRGRSLEHLMYTVLLYLKMDRIDLAEKQIQDMKRIDEDATTTQLAKSWTMVAKGGPACDEAALHFQELGDRFGASAQLLNGAAVAYMGLLNFTEADRLLNEALAKDPTFEDTYVNLIVVAQHLKKDSSACVAQLQQLNPKNEWLESYLRLESGFARLAASYC
;
A
#
# COMPACT_ATOMS: atom_id res chain seq x y z
N MET A 1 -23.00 22.01 5.64
CA MET A 1 -22.47 21.00 6.57
C MET A 1 -22.49 19.70 5.80
N SER A 2 -21.32 19.17 5.46
CA SER A 2 -21.21 17.87 4.78
C SER A 2 -21.83 16.81 5.69
N GLU A 3 -22.71 15.97 5.15
CA GLU A 3 -23.26 14.84 5.92
C GLU A 3 -22.13 13.97 6.47
N PRO A 4 -22.27 13.42 7.70
CA PRO A 4 -21.26 12.55 8.26
C PRO A 4 -21.06 11.34 7.35
N ASP A 5 -19.81 11.06 6.96
CA ASP A 5 -19.45 9.90 6.16
C ASP A 5 -19.65 8.63 7.00
N GLU A 6 -20.72 7.88 6.75
CA GLU A 6 -21.03 6.64 7.48
C GLU A 6 -19.93 5.58 7.28
N LEU A 7 -19.14 5.68 6.21
CA LEU A 7 -18.01 4.79 5.92
C LEU A 7 -16.70 5.26 6.56
N PHE A 8 -16.69 6.35 7.33
CA PHE A 8 -15.48 6.95 7.87
C PHE A 8 -14.62 5.93 8.64
N THR A 9 -15.20 5.21 9.59
CA THR A 9 -14.45 4.22 10.40
C THR A 9 -13.87 3.12 9.54
N LEU A 10 -14.67 2.59 8.61
CA LEU A 10 -14.27 1.53 7.69
C LEU A 10 -13.10 1.95 6.80
N LYS A 11 -13.18 3.14 6.19
CA LYS A 11 -12.13 3.71 5.34
C LYS A 11 -10.83 3.92 6.11
N ASN A 12 -10.92 4.45 7.32
CA ASN A 12 -9.74 4.66 8.17
C ASN A 12 -9.08 3.34 8.55
N GLN A 13 -9.85 2.34 8.97
CA GLN A 13 -9.33 1.00 9.26
C GLN A 13 -8.65 0.37 8.03
N PHE A 14 -9.19 0.59 6.84
CA PHE A 14 -8.58 0.14 5.60
C PHE A 14 -7.24 0.84 5.32
N TRP A 15 -7.18 2.18 5.38
CA TRP A 15 -5.95 2.93 5.05
C TRP A 15 -4.80 2.68 6.03
N VAL A 16 -5.10 2.46 7.31
CA VAL A 16 -4.07 2.09 8.30
C VAL A 16 -3.64 0.63 8.21
N GLY A 17 -4.24 -0.18 7.34
CA GLY A 17 -3.85 -1.59 7.14
C GLY A 17 -4.52 -2.59 8.10
N ASN A 18 -5.53 -2.17 8.86
CA ASN A 18 -6.33 -3.06 9.73
C ASN A 18 -7.46 -3.72 8.92
N PHE A 19 -7.10 -4.48 7.89
CA PHE A 19 -8.05 -5.02 6.90
C PHE A 19 -9.14 -5.92 7.51
N ARG A 20 -8.80 -6.72 8.53
CA ARG A 20 -9.78 -7.57 9.24
C ARG A 20 -10.83 -6.73 9.97
N ASN A 21 -10.41 -5.65 10.62
CA ASN A 21 -11.32 -4.74 11.31
C ASN A 21 -12.18 -3.98 10.29
N ALA A 22 -11.60 -3.54 9.17
CA ALA A 22 -12.36 -2.89 8.09
C ALA A 22 -13.50 -3.79 7.56
N ILE A 23 -13.24 -5.09 7.40
CA ILE A 23 -14.27 -6.07 7.01
C ILE A 23 -15.33 -6.24 8.11
N GLN A 24 -14.94 -6.29 9.39
CA GLN A 24 -15.89 -6.39 10.50
C GLN A 24 -16.80 -5.16 10.58
N GLU A 25 -16.25 -3.95 10.47
CA GLU A 25 -17.02 -2.70 10.45
C GLU A 25 -18.05 -2.70 9.31
N ALA A 26 -17.68 -3.22 8.13
CA ALA A 26 -18.59 -3.32 7.01
C ALA A 26 -19.83 -4.18 7.29
N THR A 27 -19.72 -5.22 8.13
CA THR A 27 -20.86 -6.09 8.48
C THR A 27 -21.91 -5.36 9.33
N VAL A 28 -21.48 -4.36 10.11
CA VAL A 28 -22.37 -3.55 10.96
C VAL A 28 -23.08 -2.47 10.13
N LEU A 29 -22.49 -2.05 9.01
CA LEU A 29 -23.02 -1.04 8.08
C LEU A 29 -24.08 -1.60 7.12
N SER A 30 -25.14 -2.21 7.66
CA SER A 30 -26.22 -2.83 6.89
C SER A 30 -27.29 -1.83 6.40
N HIS A 31 -27.48 -0.72 7.12
CA HIS A 31 -28.54 0.27 6.89
C HIS A 31 -28.04 1.60 6.29
N ILE A 32 -27.06 1.53 5.38
CA ILE A 32 -26.50 2.70 4.70
C ILE A 32 -27.23 3.01 3.37
N PRO A 33 -27.16 4.24 2.85
CA PRO A 33 -27.72 4.60 1.55
C PRO A 33 -27.18 3.73 0.41
N GLU A 34 -27.98 3.47 -0.62
CA GLU A 34 -27.61 2.56 -1.73
C GLU A 34 -26.33 2.99 -2.46
N ALA A 35 -26.11 4.29 -2.62
CA ALA A 35 -24.88 4.84 -3.19
C ALA A 35 -23.63 4.46 -2.37
N GLN A 36 -23.74 4.40 -1.03
CA GLN A 36 -22.63 4.06 -0.14
C GLN A 36 -22.45 2.55 0.03
N LYS A 37 -23.47 1.73 -0.29
CA LYS A 37 -23.33 0.26 -0.30
C LYS A 37 -22.26 -0.20 -1.28
N MET A 38 -22.25 0.41 -2.47
CA MET A 38 -21.22 0.13 -3.48
C MET A 38 -19.83 0.44 -2.96
N ASP A 39 -19.63 1.62 -2.36
CA ASP A 39 -18.34 2.03 -1.80
C ASP A 39 -17.89 1.11 -0.65
N ARG A 40 -18.81 0.74 0.24
CA ARG A 40 -18.55 -0.25 1.31
C ARG A 40 -18.05 -1.56 0.72
N ASP A 41 -18.74 -2.11 -0.26
CA ASP A 41 -18.39 -3.39 -0.88
C ASP A 41 -17.03 -3.32 -1.60
N VAL A 42 -16.73 -2.19 -2.25
CA VAL A 42 -15.43 -1.93 -2.86
C VAL A 42 -14.31 -2.01 -1.81
N TYR A 43 -14.45 -1.34 -0.67
CA TYR A 43 -13.44 -1.40 0.39
C TYR A 43 -13.34 -2.79 1.03
N VAL A 44 -14.45 -3.53 1.19
CA VAL A 44 -14.43 -4.91 1.67
C VAL A 44 -13.63 -5.81 0.75
N PHE A 45 -13.90 -5.77 -0.57
CA PHE A 45 -13.15 -6.58 -1.52
C PHE A 45 -11.68 -6.16 -1.59
N ARG A 46 -11.37 -4.85 -1.54
CA ARG A 46 -9.97 -4.38 -1.46
C ARG A 46 -9.26 -4.87 -0.19
N ALA A 47 -9.95 -4.89 0.96
CA ALA A 47 -9.41 -5.45 2.20
C ALA A 47 -9.15 -6.97 2.07
N GLN A 48 -10.03 -7.71 1.39
CA GLN A 48 -9.82 -9.12 1.09
C GLN A 48 -8.63 -9.36 0.16
N LEU A 49 -8.43 -8.50 -0.86
CA LEU A 49 -7.24 -8.54 -1.71
C LEU A 49 -5.96 -8.28 -0.91
N ALA A 50 -5.97 -7.32 0.01
CA ALA A 50 -4.83 -7.05 0.87
C ALA A 50 -4.51 -8.25 1.80
N LEU A 51 -5.52 -9.02 2.20
CA LEU A 51 -5.38 -10.27 2.96
C LEU A 51 -5.07 -11.50 2.08
N LYS A 52 -4.72 -11.30 0.80
CA LYS A 52 -4.40 -12.36 -0.17
C LYS A 52 -5.54 -13.35 -0.45
N ASN A 53 -6.80 -13.00 -0.13
CA ASN A 53 -7.97 -13.82 -0.42
C ASN A 53 -8.48 -13.56 -1.85
N TYR A 54 -7.64 -13.80 -2.86
CA TYR A 54 -7.96 -13.50 -4.25
C TYR A 54 -9.10 -14.36 -4.80
N GLU A 55 -9.06 -15.66 -4.53
CA GLU A 55 -10.07 -16.62 -5.00
C GLU A 55 -11.46 -16.29 -4.47
N GLY A 56 -11.57 -15.90 -3.19
CA GLY A 56 -12.84 -15.48 -2.60
C GLY A 56 -13.44 -14.26 -3.30
N VAL A 57 -12.62 -13.27 -3.64
CA VAL A 57 -13.05 -12.07 -4.38
C VAL A 57 -13.51 -12.45 -5.80
N LEU A 58 -12.76 -13.31 -6.49
CA LEU A 58 -13.09 -13.75 -7.85
C LEU A 58 -14.41 -14.51 -7.92
N GLN A 59 -14.73 -15.31 -6.89
CA GLN A 59 -15.99 -16.05 -6.79
C GLN A 59 -17.17 -15.16 -6.37
N ALA A 60 -16.92 -14.17 -5.50
CA ALA A 60 -17.96 -13.30 -4.96
C ALA A 60 -18.47 -12.26 -5.97
N ILE A 61 -17.61 -11.77 -6.86
CA ILE A 61 -17.99 -10.73 -7.83
C ILE A 61 -18.51 -11.39 -9.11
N PRO A 62 -19.78 -11.18 -9.50
CA PRO A 62 -20.36 -11.78 -10.71
C PRO A 62 -19.80 -11.14 -11.99
N ALA A 63 -20.06 -11.75 -13.15
CA ALA A 63 -19.51 -11.28 -14.44
C ALA A 63 -20.20 -10.00 -14.96
N ASP A 64 -21.44 -9.76 -14.57
CA ASP A 64 -22.27 -8.61 -14.91
C ASP A 64 -22.22 -7.49 -13.85
N ALA A 65 -21.20 -7.52 -12.98
CA ALA A 65 -21.05 -6.54 -11.92
C ALA A 65 -20.78 -5.12 -12.48
N PRO A 66 -21.19 -4.06 -11.76
CA PRO A 66 -20.86 -2.69 -12.09
C PRO A 66 -19.35 -2.49 -12.26
N ILE A 67 -18.95 -1.51 -13.09
CA ILE A 67 -17.53 -1.31 -13.44
C ILE A 67 -16.60 -1.18 -12.23
N SER A 68 -17.09 -0.60 -11.13
CA SER A 68 -16.32 -0.46 -9.88
C SER A 68 -15.94 -1.82 -9.27
N LEU A 69 -16.84 -2.81 -9.28
CA LEU A 69 -16.56 -4.16 -8.81
C LEU A 69 -15.81 -4.98 -9.86
N SER A 70 -16.14 -4.79 -11.14
CA SER A 70 -15.42 -5.42 -12.25
C SER A 70 -13.95 -5.01 -12.29
N ALA A 71 -13.62 -3.75 -11.94
CA ALA A 71 -12.25 -3.29 -11.75
C ALA A 71 -11.54 -4.05 -10.62
N ILE A 72 -12.20 -4.25 -9.48
CA ILE A 72 -11.62 -5.03 -8.37
C ILE A 72 -11.42 -6.49 -8.77
N LYS A 73 -12.37 -7.09 -9.49
CA LYS A 73 -12.23 -8.46 -10.00
C LYS A 73 -11.05 -8.60 -10.97
N LEU A 74 -10.86 -7.60 -11.84
CA LEU A 74 -9.70 -7.54 -12.73
C LEU A 74 -8.41 -7.43 -11.91
N TYR A 75 -8.39 -6.60 -10.87
CA TYR A 75 -7.24 -6.49 -9.97
C TYR A 75 -6.94 -7.79 -9.22
N ALA A 76 -7.99 -8.48 -8.74
CA ALA A 76 -7.88 -9.81 -8.13
C ALA A 76 -7.27 -10.82 -9.09
N THR A 77 -7.68 -10.78 -10.37
CA THR A 77 -7.16 -11.67 -11.42
C THR A 77 -5.68 -11.42 -11.65
N TYR A 78 -5.28 -10.15 -11.75
CA TYR A 78 -3.89 -9.75 -11.89
C TYR A 78 -3.02 -10.23 -10.71
N LEU A 79 -3.47 -9.98 -9.46
CA LEU A 79 -2.74 -10.40 -8.26
C LEU A 79 -2.65 -11.93 -8.12
N ASN A 80 -3.65 -12.68 -8.63
CA ASN A 80 -3.65 -14.15 -8.61
C ASN A 80 -2.80 -14.78 -9.72
N GLY A 81 -1.89 -14.02 -10.35
CA GLY A 81 -1.01 -14.50 -11.42
C GLY A 81 -1.63 -14.45 -12.82
N GLY A 82 -2.63 -13.60 -13.02
CA GLY A 82 -3.16 -13.29 -14.35
C GLY A 82 -2.13 -12.63 -15.27
N ASP A 83 -2.40 -12.67 -16.58
CA ASP A 83 -1.53 -12.07 -17.58
C ASP A 83 -1.58 -10.54 -17.51
N ALA A 84 -0.44 -9.93 -17.19
CA ALA A 84 -0.29 -8.48 -17.06
C ALA A 84 -0.61 -7.75 -18.37
N GLU A 85 -0.23 -8.28 -19.53
CA GLU A 85 -0.48 -7.61 -20.81
C GLU A 85 -1.97 -7.55 -21.12
N ILE A 86 -2.69 -8.65 -20.86
CA ILE A 86 -4.15 -8.73 -21.02
C ILE A 86 -4.82 -7.74 -20.06
N THR A 87 -4.43 -7.73 -18.78
CA THR A 87 -4.96 -6.78 -17.80
C THR A 87 -4.78 -5.33 -18.25
N LEU A 88 -3.59 -4.98 -18.73
CA LEU A 88 -3.26 -3.62 -19.17
C LEU A 88 -4.07 -3.21 -20.42
N LEU A 89 -4.32 -4.15 -21.34
CA LEU A 89 -5.15 -3.91 -22.51
C LEU A 89 -6.60 -3.66 -22.10
N THR A 90 -7.18 -4.49 -21.23
CA THR A 90 -8.54 -4.32 -20.72
C THR A 90 -8.71 -2.99 -19.99
N LEU A 91 -7.74 -2.58 -19.16
CA LEU A 91 -7.78 -1.28 -18.49
C LEU A 91 -7.80 -0.11 -19.48
N ARG A 92 -6.94 -0.15 -20.51
CA ARG A 92 -6.89 0.90 -21.53
C ARG A 92 -8.19 1.02 -22.31
N GLU A 93 -8.80 -0.12 -22.63
CA GLU A 93 -10.13 -0.16 -23.25
C GLU A 93 -11.16 0.51 -22.34
N TRP A 94 -11.29 0.06 -21.09
CA TRP A 94 -12.28 0.61 -20.15
C TRP A 94 -12.09 2.11 -19.90
N LEU A 95 -10.84 2.57 -19.78
CA LEU A 95 -10.51 3.99 -19.59
C LEU A 95 -10.85 4.87 -20.80
N SER A 96 -10.93 4.30 -22.00
CA SER A 96 -11.31 4.99 -23.23
C SER A 96 -12.83 5.09 -23.44
N THR A 97 -13.62 4.33 -22.67
CA THR A 97 -15.08 4.35 -22.71
C THR A 97 -15.68 5.40 -21.77
N HIS A 98 -17.02 5.50 -21.74
CA HIS A 98 -17.77 6.32 -20.79
C HIS A 98 -17.49 5.97 -19.31
N HIS A 99 -16.90 4.81 -19.03
CA HIS A 99 -16.52 4.42 -17.67
C HIS A 99 -15.22 5.07 -17.17
N GLY A 100 -14.46 5.74 -18.05
CA GLY A 100 -13.17 6.32 -17.72
C GLY A 100 -13.20 7.40 -16.62
N GLU A 101 -14.36 7.89 -16.21
CA GLU A 101 -14.52 8.83 -15.10
C GLU A 101 -14.86 8.16 -13.76
N ASN A 102 -15.06 6.84 -13.74
CA ASN A 102 -15.39 6.13 -12.51
C ASN A 102 -14.18 6.15 -11.54
N PRO A 103 -14.33 6.69 -10.31
CA PRO A 103 -13.21 6.84 -9.38
C PRO A 103 -12.55 5.51 -9.00
N HIS A 104 -13.34 4.44 -8.79
CA HIS A 104 -12.80 3.14 -8.41
C HIS A 104 -12.02 2.48 -9.54
N LEU A 105 -12.48 2.64 -10.79
CA LEU A 105 -11.73 2.20 -11.97
C LEU A 105 -10.39 2.94 -12.09
N LEU A 106 -10.41 4.27 -11.94
CA LEU A 106 -9.21 5.10 -12.02
C LEU A 106 -8.19 4.73 -10.93
N LEU A 107 -8.66 4.45 -9.72
CA LEU A 107 -7.84 3.99 -8.62
C LEU A 107 -7.17 2.66 -8.92
N VAL A 108 -7.95 1.65 -9.32
CA VAL A 108 -7.42 0.31 -9.67
C VAL A 108 -6.45 0.38 -10.84
N ALA A 109 -6.78 1.16 -11.88
CA ALA A 109 -5.88 1.38 -13.00
C ALA A 109 -4.56 2.00 -12.55
N GLY A 110 -4.61 3.02 -11.68
CA GLY A 110 -3.43 3.64 -11.09
C GLY A 110 -2.56 2.65 -10.32
N LEU A 111 -3.16 1.76 -9.53
CA LEU A 111 -2.44 0.73 -8.77
C LEU A 111 -1.73 -0.28 -9.68
N ILE A 112 -2.44 -0.81 -10.69
CA ILE A 112 -1.86 -1.78 -11.64
C ILE A 112 -0.77 -1.14 -12.49
N PHE A 113 -1.00 0.07 -13.02
CA PHE A 113 0.05 0.79 -13.75
C PHE A 113 1.27 1.10 -12.89
N MET A 114 1.09 1.37 -11.60
CA MET A 114 2.20 1.60 -10.67
C MET A 114 3.00 0.31 -10.39
N GLN A 115 2.35 -0.85 -10.31
CA GLN A 115 3.02 -2.15 -10.18
C GLN A 115 3.79 -2.54 -11.46
N GLU A 116 3.25 -2.21 -12.63
CA GLU A 116 3.89 -2.42 -13.93
C GLU A 116 4.93 -1.34 -14.30
N HIS A 117 5.30 -0.45 -13.37
CA HIS A 117 6.21 0.68 -13.57
C HIS A 117 5.82 1.65 -14.72
N LYS A 118 4.54 1.67 -15.12
CA LYS A 118 3.97 2.59 -16.13
C LYS A 118 3.55 3.90 -15.49
N PHE A 119 4.51 4.63 -14.93
CA PHE A 119 4.24 5.80 -14.07
C PHE A 119 3.47 6.93 -14.77
N SER A 120 3.67 7.16 -16.07
CA SER A 120 2.90 8.16 -16.83
C SER A 120 1.40 7.82 -16.91
N ASP A 121 1.09 6.56 -17.22
CA ASP A 121 -0.29 6.06 -17.31
C ASP A 121 -0.94 6.10 -15.92
N ALA A 122 -0.20 5.71 -14.87
CA ALA A 122 -0.64 5.77 -13.48
C ALA A 122 -0.99 7.21 -13.05
N LEU A 123 -0.12 8.17 -13.32
CA LEU A 123 -0.34 9.58 -12.97
C LEU A 123 -1.57 10.15 -13.68
N SER A 124 -1.74 9.82 -14.97
CA SER A 124 -2.89 10.26 -15.76
C SER A 124 -4.20 9.72 -15.18
N ALA A 125 -4.25 8.45 -14.75
CA ALA A 125 -5.43 7.87 -14.12
C ALA A 125 -5.71 8.51 -12.74
N LEU A 126 -4.70 8.60 -11.86
CA LEU A 126 -4.89 9.06 -10.49
C LEU A 126 -5.29 10.54 -10.41
N THR A 127 -4.70 11.41 -11.23
CA THR A 127 -5.02 12.86 -11.24
C THR A 127 -6.46 13.16 -11.66
N ARG A 128 -7.11 12.25 -12.42
CA ARG A 128 -8.52 12.38 -12.84
C ARG A 128 -9.51 12.06 -11.72
N GLY A 129 -9.15 11.17 -10.79
CA GLY A 129 -10.06 10.69 -9.74
C GLY A 129 -10.34 11.72 -8.63
N ARG A 130 -9.44 12.68 -8.41
CA ARG A 130 -9.58 13.88 -7.53
C ARG A 130 -10.04 13.64 -6.08
N SER A 131 -10.16 12.41 -5.59
CA SER A 131 -10.41 12.14 -4.18
C SER A 131 -9.10 12.21 -3.37
N LEU A 132 -9.19 12.42 -2.06
CA LEU A 132 -8.02 12.40 -1.16
C LEU A 132 -7.21 11.11 -1.29
N GLU A 133 -7.86 9.97 -1.51
CA GLU A 133 -7.19 8.69 -1.74
C GLU A 133 -6.40 8.70 -3.06
N HIS A 134 -6.94 9.26 -4.14
CA HIS A 134 -6.19 9.40 -5.40
C HIS A 134 -4.97 10.32 -5.24
N LEU A 135 -5.11 11.42 -4.48
CA LEU A 135 -4.01 12.33 -4.20
C LEU A 135 -2.92 11.64 -3.35
N MET A 136 -3.32 10.84 -2.37
CA MET A 136 -2.40 10.02 -1.57
C MET A 136 -1.59 9.06 -2.45
N TYR A 137 -2.23 8.34 -3.38
CA TYR A 137 -1.50 7.47 -4.32
C TYR A 137 -0.65 8.26 -5.32
N THR A 138 -1.04 9.48 -5.67
CA THR A 138 -0.20 10.39 -6.48
C THR A 138 1.07 10.79 -5.73
N VAL A 139 0.98 11.05 -4.41
CA VAL A 139 2.17 11.26 -3.55
C VAL A 139 3.07 10.02 -3.58
N LEU A 140 2.52 8.83 -3.35
CA LEU A 140 3.29 7.58 -3.40
C LEU A 140 3.97 7.37 -4.76
N LEU A 141 3.29 7.70 -5.85
CA LEU A 141 3.85 7.63 -7.19
C LEU A 141 5.04 8.59 -7.36
N TYR A 142 4.92 9.84 -6.90
CA TYR A 142 6.05 10.78 -6.91
C TYR A 142 7.22 10.31 -6.06
N LEU A 143 6.96 9.70 -4.90
CA LEU A 143 8.02 9.10 -4.09
C LEU A 143 8.70 7.93 -4.80
N LYS A 144 7.95 7.06 -5.50
CA LYS A 144 8.52 5.99 -6.34
C LYS A 144 9.35 6.52 -7.53
N MET A 145 9.13 7.77 -7.94
CA MET A 145 9.90 8.45 -8.99
C MET A 145 11.07 9.28 -8.43
N ASP A 146 11.38 9.16 -7.12
CA ASP A 146 12.40 9.96 -6.43
C ASP A 146 12.15 11.50 -6.51
N ARG A 147 10.89 11.91 -6.65
CA ARG A 147 10.46 13.32 -6.79
C ARG A 147 9.76 13.83 -5.52
N ILE A 148 10.53 13.92 -4.44
CA ILE A 148 10.07 14.42 -3.13
C ILE A 148 9.48 15.83 -3.25
N ASP A 149 10.05 16.69 -4.11
CA ASP A 149 9.58 18.05 -4.36
C ASP A 149 8.14 18.10 -4.90
N LEU A 150 7.74 17.13 -5.73
CA LEU A 150 6.37 17.02 -6.24
C LEU A 150 5.42 16.41 -5.21
N ALA A 151 5.91 15.41 -4.45
CA ALA A 151 5.16 14.84 -3.33
C ALA A 151 4.76 15.91 -2.31
N GLU A 152 5.69 16.80 -1.94
CA GLU A 152 5.41 17.90 -1.02
C GLU A 152 4.36 18.88 -1.55
N LYS A 153 4.43 19.25 -2.83
CA LYS A 153 3.42 20.12 -3.46
C LYS A 153 2.05 19.46 -3.41
N GLN A 154 1.98 18.17 -3.73
CA GLN A 154 0.74 17.42 -3.69
C GLN A 154 0.16 17.32 -2.27
N ILE A 155 1.00 17.20 -1.24
CA ILE A 155 0.58 17.25 0.17
C ILE A 155 -0.02 18.61 0.52
N GLN A 156 0.50 19.73 0.01
CA GLN A 156 -0.12 21.04 0.24
C GLN A 156 -1.54 21.12 -0.31
N ASP A 157 -1.79 20.51 -1.47
CA ASP A 157 -3.14 20.43 -2.03
C ASP A 157 -4.04 19.51 -1.20
N MET A 158 -3.53 18.40 -0.66
CA MET A 158 -4.28 17.54 0.26
C MET A 158 -4.64 18.28 1.55
N LYS A 159 -3.72 19.03 2.15
CA LYS A 159 -3.95 19.83 3.36
C LYS A 159 -5.02 20.90 3.18
N ARG A 160 -5.12 21.49 1.98
CA ARG A 160 -6.17 22.46 1.66
C ARG A 160 -7.57 21.84 1.63
N ILE A 161 -7.66 20.54 1.34
CA ILE A 161 -8.92 19.80 1.32
C ILE A 161 -9.25 19.34 2.75
N ASP A 162 -8.33 18.61 3.38
CA ASP A 162 -8.46 18.13 4.75
C ASP A 162 -7.07 17.78 5.30
N GLU A 163 -6.58 18.57 6.25
CA GLU A 163 -5.30 18.33 6.92
C GLU A 163 -5.37 17.16 7.90
N ASP A 164 -6.51 16.92 8.55
CA ASP A 164 -6.68 15.91 9.59
C ASP A 164 -7.07 14.54 9.02
N ALA A 165 -7.38 14.47 7.73
CA ALA A 165 -7.65 13.22 7.03
C ALA A 165 -6.47 12.24 7.16
N THR A 166 -6.77 10.98 7.49
CA THR A 166 -5.79 9.90 7.63
C THR A 166 -4.96 9.72 6.37
N THR A 167 -5.53 9.87 5.17
CA THR A 167 -4.79 9.82 3.90
C THR A 167 -3.76 10.93 3.77
N THR A 168 -4.06 12.14 4.26
CA THR A 168 -3.16 13.29 4.26
C THR A 168 -2.02 13.08 5.26
N GLN A 169 -2.35 12.59 6.45
CA GLN A 169 -1.36 12.28 7.48
C GLN A 169 -0.42 11.15 7.04
N LEU A 170 -0.94 10.07 6.45
CA LEU A 170 -0.11 8.99 5.89
C LEU A 170 0.82 9.49 4.77
N ALA A 171 0.30 10.27 3.82
CA ALA A 171 1.09 10.85 2.74
C ALA A 171 2.22 11.76 3.26
N LYS A 172 1.92 12.58 4.27
CA LYS A 172 2.88 13.44 4.99
C LYS A 172 3.97 12.59 5.64
N SER A 173 3.60 11.56 6.39
CA SER A 173 4.54 10.67 7.09
C SER A 173 5.47 9.93 6.13
N TRP A 174 4.97 9.36 5.03
CA TRP A 174 5.83 8.70 4.03
C TRP A 174 6.81 9.67 3.37
N THR A 175 6.38 10.89 3.08
CA THR A 175 7.26 11.91 2.48
C THR A 175 8.32 12.36 3.48
N MET A 176 7.98 12.44 4.77
CA MET A 176 8.94 12.74 5.84
C MET A 176 9.99 11.64 6.03
N VAL A 177 9.56 10.37 5.97
CA VAL A 177 10.49 9.23 5.96
C VAL A 177 11.42 9.30 4.74
N ALA A 178 10.89 9.58 3.55
CA ALA A 178 11.68 9.70 2.33
C ALA A 178 12.71 10.85 2.37
N LYS A 179 12.41 11.95 3.08
CA LYS A 179 13.38 13.04 3.31
C LYS A 179 14.55 12.63 4.20
N GLY A 180 14.34 11.69 5.12
CA GLY A 180 15.33 11.29 6.11
C GLY A 180 15.62 12.36 7.17
N GLY A 181 16.63 12.07 8.00
CA GLY A 181 17.13 13.01 9.01
C GLY A 181 16.09 13.37 10.08
N PRO A 182 16.03 14.63 10.54
CA PRO A 182 15.15 15.03 11.64
C PRO A 182 13.66 14.92 11.29
N ALA A 183 13.29 14.90 10.00
CA ALA A 183 11.90 14.70 9.58
C ALA A 183 11.37 13.31 9.97
N CYS A 184 12.24 12.33 10.16
CA CYS A 184 11.85 10.99 10.59
C CYS A 184 11.30 10.97 12.04
N ASP A 185 11.69 11.92 12.88
CA ASP A 185 11.18 12.01 14.26
C ASP A 185 9.68 12.38 14.26
N GLU A 186 9.32 13.39 13.47
CA GLU A 186 7.92 13.77 13.27
C GLU A 186 7.11 12.65 12.58
N ALA A 187 7.72 11.95 11.61
CA ALA A 187 7.06 10.82 10.96
C ALA A 187 6.76 9.66 11.93
N ALA A 188 7.70 9.33 12.82
CA ALA A 188 7.53 8.28 13.82
C ALA A 188 6.37 8.60 14.76
N LEU A 189 6.27 9.86 15.21
CA LEU A 189 5.16 10.33 16.05
C LEU A 189 3.82 10.19 15.34
N HIS A 190 3.69 10.63 14.08
CA HIS A 190 2.44 10.48 13.35
C HIS A 190 2.01 9.01 13.18
N PHE A 191 2.94 8.10 12.92
CA PHE A 191 2.60 6.68 12.82
C PHE A 191 2.11 6.11 14.16
N GLN A 192 2.71 6.54 15.28
CA GLN A 192 2.25 6.17 16.62
C GLN A 192 0.85 6.74 16.91
N GLU A 193 0.61 8.02 16.62
CA GLU A 193 -0.71 8.65 16.80
C GLU A 193 -1.81 7.95 15.98
N LEU A 194 -1.52 7.57 14.73
CA LEU A 194 -2.44 6.78 13.91
C LEU A 194 -2.68 5.38 14.52
N GLY A 195 -1.63 4.77 15.08
CA GLY A 195 -1.71 3.49 15.78
C GLY A 195 -2.54 3.56 17.05
N ASP A 196 -2.43 4.63 17.83
CA ASP A 196 -3.21 4.85 19.05
C ASP A 196 -4.69 5.11 18.73
N ARG A 197 -4.97 5.83 17.63
CA ARG A 197 -6.34 6.16 17.21
C ARG A 197 -7.10 4.99 16.60
N PHE A 198 -6.45 4.21 15.73
CA PHE A 198 -7.13 3.20 14.91
C PHE A 198 -6.69 1.76 15.20
N GLY A 199 -5.68 1.59 16.06
CA GLY A 199 -5.05 0.31 16.38
C GLY A 199 -3.76 0.11 15.59
N ALA A 200 -2.67 -0.22 16.28
CA ALA A 200 -1.37 -0.48 15.67
C ALA A 200 -1.41 -1.70 14.73
N SER A 201 -1.38 -1.46 13.43
CA SER A 201 -1.29 -2.49 12.38
C SER A 201 0.17 -2.85 12.09
N ALA A 202 0.42 -3.97 11.42
CA ALA A 202 1.76 -4.29 10.94
C ALA A 202 2.31 -3.20 10.00
N GLN A 203 1.46 -2.58 9.18
CA GLN A 203 1.84 -1.49 8.27
C GLN A 203 2.29 -0.23 9.03
N LEU A 204 1.55 0.19 10.06
CA LEU A 204 1.92 1.37 10.86
C LEU A 204 3.19 1.12 11.68
N LEU A 205 3.31 -0.08 12.27
CA LEU A 205 4.50 -0.48 13.01
C LEU A 205 5.75 -0.51 12.13
N ASN A 206 5.62 -1.01 10.88
CA ASN A 206 6.69 -0.95 9.90
C ASN A 206 7.02 0.49 9.49
N GLY A 207 6.01 1.35 9.27
CA GLY A 207 6.22 2.77 8.97
C GLY A 207 7.00 3.48 10.08
N ALA A 208 6.62 3.27 11.34
CA ALA A 208 7.34 3.79 12.50
C ALA A 208 8.76 3.21 12.62
N ALA A 209 8.93 1.91 12.38
CA ALA A 209 10.25 1.27 12.41
C ALA A 209 11.20 1.87 11.35
N VAL A 210 10.72 2.07 10.12
CA VAL A 210 11.52 2.70 9.06
C VAL A 210 11.87 4.15 9.41
N ALA A 211 10.96 4.88 10.06
CA ALA A 211 11.28 6.21 10.58
C ALA A 211 12.41 6.16 11.63
N TYR A 212 12.36 5.23 12.59
CA TYR A 212 13.45 5.05 13.56
C TYR A 212 14.76 4.58 12.91
N MET A 213 14.71 3.76 11.85
CA MET A 213 15.88 3.43 11.04
C MET A 213 16.49 4.69 10.41
N GLY A 214 15.67 5.62 9.91
CA GLY A 214 16.10 6.93 9.41
C GLY A 214 16.76 7.81 10.47
N LEU A 215 16.42 7.62 11.75
CA LEU A 215 17.06 8.24 12.91
C LEU A 215 18.29 7.47 13.43
N LEU A 216 18.69 6.39 12.74
CA LEU A 216 19.75 5.46 13.16
C LEU A 216 19.46 4.75 14.51
N ASN A 217 18.21 4.76 14.96
CA ASN A 217 17.79 4.05 16.17
C ASN A 217 17.29 2.64 15.81
N PHE A 218 18.24 1.77 15.46
CA PHE A 218 17.96 0.40 15.06
C PHE A 218 17.40 -0.47 16.19
N THR A 219 17.68 -0.14 17.45
CA THR A 219 17.16 -0.88 18.61
C THR A 219 15.64 -0.72 18.74
N GLU A 220 15.13 0.50 18.58
CA GLU A 220 13.69 0.75 18.64
C GLU A 220 12.98 0.20 17.40
N ALA A 221 13.61 0.31 16.22
CA ALA A 221 13.12 -0.32 15.01
C ALA A 221 12.98 -1.85 15.17
N ASP A 222 13.98 -2.53 15.74
CA ASP A 222 13.92 -3.98 16.02
C ASP A 222 12.73 -4.33 16.93
N ARG A 223 12.49 -3.56 18.00
CA ARG A 223 11.35 -3.77 18.90
C ARG A 223 10.02 -3.69 18.16
N LEU A 224 9.82 -2.64 17.36
CA LEU A 224 8.58 -2.41 16.61
C LEU A 224 8.35 -3.46 15.53
N LEU A 225 9.41 -3.92 14.85
CA LEU A 225 9.30 -4.97 13.84
C LEU A 225 8.95 -6.33 14.44
N ASN A 226 9.47 -6.65 15.63
CA ASN A 226 9.06 -7.86 16.36
C ASN A 226 7.58 -7.78 16.81
N GLU A 227 7.12 -6.59 17.20
CA GLU A 227 5.70 -6.36 17.48
C GLU A 227 4.84 -6.53 16.22
N ALA A 228 5.29 -6.00 15.08
CA ALA A 228 4.62 -6.17 13.79
C ALA A 228 4.51 -7.65 13.39
N LEU A 229 5.60 -8.40 13.58
CA LEU A 229 5.66 -9.83 13.29
C LEU A 229 4.67 -10.63 14.16
N ALA A 230 4.52 -10.26 15.43
CA ALA A 230 3.55 -10.88 16.33
C ALA A 230 2.09 -10.61 15.91
N LYS A 231 1.82 -9.47 15.26
CA LYS A 231 0.49 -9.11 14.76
C LYS A 231 0.17 -9.75 13.41
N ASP A 232 1.13 -9.72 12.49
CA ASP A 232 0.97 -10.32 11.17
C ASP A 232 2.29 -10.95 10.70
N PRO A 233 2.45 -12.28 10.87
CA PRO A 233 3.63 -13.00 10.40
C PRO A 233 3.65 -13.19 8.88
N THR A 234 2.61 -12.77 8.16
CA THR A 234 2.55 -12.87 6.69
C THR A 234 2.92 -11.57 5.98
N PHE A 235 3.15 -10.49 6.74
CA PHE A 235 3.49 -9.18 6.20
C PHE A 235 4.97 -9.10 5.78
N GLU A 236 5.20 -9.19 4.48
CA GLU A 236 6.50 -9.34 3.84
C GLU A 236 7.50 -8.23 4.18
N ASP A 237 7.03 -6.98 4.21
CA ASP A 237 7.88 -5.81 4.46
C ASP A 237 8.54 -5.86 5.85
N THR A 238 7.92 -6.54 6.82
CA THR A 238 8.52 -6.75 8.16
C THR A 238 9.83 -7.52 8.05
N TYR A 239 9.88 -8.57 7.22
CA TYR A 239 11.07 -9.37 7.04
C TYR A 239 12.17 -8.59 6.32
N VAL A 240 11.81 -7.81 5.30
CA VAL A 240 12.75 -6.92 4.60
C VAL A 240 13.38 -5.93 5.58
N ASN A 241 12.56 -5.27 6.40
CA ASN A 241 13.05 -4.31 7.40
C ASN A 241 13.89 -5.00 8.50
N LEU A 242 13.49 -6.19 8.96
CA LEU A 242 14.26 -6.97 9.94
C LEU A 242 15.64 -7.36 9.41
N ILE A 243 15.77 -7.69 8.12
CA ILE A 243 17.07 -8.02 7.53
C ILE A 243 18.01 -6.82 7.63
N VAL A 244 17.53 -5.61 7.30
CA VAL A 244 18.35 -4.38 7.37
C VAL A 244 18.72 -4.08 8.83
N VAL A 245 17.77 -4.13 9.76
CA VAL A 245 18.01 -3.88 11.18
C VAL A 245 18.99 -4.90 11.78
N ALA A 246 18.84 -6.18 11.46
CA ALA A 246 19.73 -7.24 11.93
C ALA A 246 21.17 -7.01 11.48
N GLN A 247 21.40 -6.57 10.23
CA GLN A 247 22.73 -6.23 9.74
C GLN A 247 23.36 -5.08 10.54
N HIS A 248 22.61 -4.01 10.82
CA HIS A 248 23.09 -2.89 11.64
C HIS A 248 23.37 -3.27 13.10
N LEU A 249 22.59 -4.20 13.66
CA LEU A 249 22.77 -4.73 15.01
C LEU A 249 23.76 -5.90 15.09
N LYS A 250 24.38 -6.30 13.97
CA LYS A 250 25.30 -7.45 13.87
C LYS A 250 24.67 -8.77 14.34
N LYS A 251 23.37 -8.94 14.09
CA LYS A 251 22.61 -10.18 14.31
C LYS A 251 22.54 -10.99 13.02
N ASP A 252 22.28 -12.30 13.14
CA ASP A 252 22.01 -13.13 11.96
C ASP A 252 20.64 -12.82 11.36
N SER A 253 20.58 -12.68 10.04
CA SER A 253 19.35 -12.40 9.28
C SER A 253 18.93 -13.55 8.37
N SER A 254 19.67 -14.67 8.37
CA SER A 254 19.43 -15.82 7.48
C SER A 254 18.00 -16.38 7.59
N ALA A 255 17.45 -16.46 8.80
CA ALA A 255 16.10 -16.92 9.05
C ALA A 255 15.03 -16.00 8.43
N CYS A 256 15.25 -14.67 8.46
CA CYS A 256 14.32 -13.72 7.87
C CYS A 256 14.30 -13.83 6.34
N VAL A 257 15.48 -14.02 5.71
CA VAL A 257 15.59 -14.24 4.26
C VAL A 257 14.87 -15.52 3.86
N ALA A 258 15.11 -16.62 4.58
CA ALA A 258 14.45 -17.91 4.31
C ALA A 258 12.93 -17.80 4.43
N GLN A 259 12.44 -17.08 5.44
CA GLN A 259 11.00 -16.87 5.63
C GLN A 259 10.39 -16.00 4.52
N LEU A 260 11.07 -14.92 4.12
CA LEU A 260 10.63 -14.07 3.00
C LEU A 260 10.53 -14.87 1.70
N GLN A 261 11.51 -15.75 1.43
CA GLN A 261 11.51 -16.62 0.26
C GLN A 261 10.33 -17.61 0.25
N GLN A 262 9.92 -18.12 1.42
CA GLN A 262 8.74 -18.99 1.53
C GLN A 262 7.43 -18.22 1.32
N LEU A 263 7.34 -16.99 1.84
CA LEU A 263 6.13 -16.18 1.78
C LEU A 263 5.88 -15.58 0.39
N ASN A 264 6.92 -15.04 -0.24
CA ASN A 264 6.84 -14.47 -1.57
C ASN A 264 8.18 -14.58 -2.32
N PRO A 265 8.33 -15.62 -3.17
CA PRO A 265 9.51 -15.78 -4.01
C PRO A 265 9.74 -14.63 -5.02
N LYS A 266 8.69 -13.88 -5.38
CA LYS A 266 8.72 -12.78 -6.36
C LYS A 266 8.82 -11.40 -5.71
N ASN A 267 9.22 -11.33 -4.43
CA ASN A 267 9.38 -10.05 -3.75
C ASN A 267 10.52 -9.23 -4.41
N GLU A 268 10.27 -7.95 -4.72
CA GLU A 268 11.20 -7.07 -5.45
C GLU A 268 12.59 -6.98 -4.79
N TRP A 269 12.63 -6.94 -3.45
CA TRP A 269 13.87 -6.89 -2.69
C TRP A 269 14.63 -8.22 -2.80
N LEU A 270 13.93 -9.35 -2.68
CA LEU A 270 14.53 -10.68 -2.76
C LEU A 270 15.11 -10.96 -4.15
N GLU A 271 14.39 -10.62 -5.21
CA GLU A 271 14.89 -10.75 -6.59
C GLU A 271 16.15 -9.91 -6.81
N SER A 272 16.14 -8.67 -6.30
CA SER A 272 17.30 -7.79 -6.36
C SER A 272 18.49 -8.36 -5.58
N TYR A 273 18.27 -8.93 -4.40
CA TYR A 273 19.29 -9.57 -3.57
C TYR A 273 19.93 -10.76 -4.29
N LEU A 274 19.12 -11.71 -4.79
CA LEU A 274 19.61 -12.90 -5.51
C LEU A 274 20.33 -12.53 -6.82
N ARG A 275 19.86 -11.50 -7.52
CA ARG A 275 20.52 -10.97 -8.72
C ARG A 275 21.91 -10.42 -8.39
N LEU A 276 22.04 -9.69 -7.28
CA LEU A 276 23.33 -9.15 -6.84
C LEU A 276 24.28 -10.26 -6.38
N GLU A 277 23.78 -11.26 -5.64
CA GLU A 277 24.56 -12.42 -5.20
C GLU A 277 25.11 -13.22 -6.39
N SER A 278 24.24 -13.58 -7.35
CA SER A 278 24.67 -14.27 -8.57
C SER A 278 25.58 -13.42 -9.45
N GLY A 279 25.39 -12.09 -9.48
CA GLY A 279 26.30 -11.15 -10.12
C GLY A 279 27.69 -11.17 -9.51
N PHE A 280 27.78 -11.11 -8.17
CA PHE A 280 29.03 -11.16 -7.43
C PHE A 280 29.78 -12.48 -7.67
N ALA A 281 29.09 -13.61 -7.58
CA ALA A 281 29.69 -14.93 -7.81
C ALA A 281 30.29 -15.07 -9.23
N ARG A 282 29.58 -14.56 -10.25
CA ARG A 282 30.09 -14.54 -11.64
C ARG A 282 31.33 -13.67 -11.78
N LEU A 283 31.35 -12.49 -11.17
CA LEU A 283 32.52 -11.61 -11.20
C LEU A 283 33.70 -12.23 -10.47
N ALA A 284 33.50 -12.78 -9.28
CA ALA A 284 34.54 -13.47 -8.53
C ALA A 284 35.18 -14.60 -9.36
N ALA A 285 34.35 -15.42 -10.03
CA ALA A 285 34.82 -16.49 -10.91
C ALA A 285 35.56 -16.00 -12.17
N SER A 286 35.41 -14.73 -12.57
CA SER A 286 36.14 -14.14 -13.71
C SER A 286 37.50 -13.56 -13.33
N TYR A 287 37.71 -13.27 -12.03
CA TYR A 287 38.96 -12.74 -11.49
C TYR A 287 39.76 -13.76 -10.65
N CYS A 288 39.21 -14.95 -10.43
CA CYS A 288 39.91 -16.12 -9.90
C CYS A 288 40.35 -17.04 -11.04
#